data_AF-A0ABD5F513-F1
#
_entry.id   AF-A0ABD5F513-F1
#
_cell.length_a   1.000
_cell.length_b   1.000
_cell.length_c   1.000
_cell.angle_alpha   90.00
_cell.angle_beta   90.00
_cell.angle_gamma   90.00
#
_symmetry.space_group_name_H-M   'P 1'
#
loop_
_entity.id
_entity.type
_entity.pdbx_description
1 polymer ?
#
loop_
_entity_poly.entity_id
_entity_poly.type
_entity_poly.pdbx_seq_one_letter_code
_entity_poly.pdbx_strand_id
1 'polypeptide(L)'
;MTNLINGFFALELGLLLNHEMDAIRHKEWEMFIFLKDLPENTAYLVFTLPHILLYALVLFFLLLNNITILYVVDIFVICHLFIHFIFKRHPNNQLTGFWSLVIINLAGIIAAVHLILMAAER
;
A
#
# COMPACT_ATOMS: atom_id res chain seq x y z
N MET A 1 -18.55 -4.51 -17.05
CA MET A 1 -17.98 -4.74 -15.72
C MET A 1 -16.53 -4.30 -15.67
N THR A 2 -15.76 -4.52 -16.74
CA THR A 2 -14.38 -4.03 -16.93
C THR A 2 -14.09 -2.57 -16.52
N ASN A 3 -14.90 -1.58 -16.92
CA ASN A 3 -14.67 -0.18 -16.49
C ASN A 3 -14.82 0.03 -14.97
N LEU A 4 -15.73 -0.72 -14.35
CA LEU A 4 -15.93 -0.67 -12.90
C LEU A 4 -14.72 -1.29 -12.20
N ILE A 5 -14.29 -2.48 -12.63
CA ILE A 5 -13.12 -3.19 -12.10
C ILE A 5 -11.86 -2.33 -12.20
N ASN A 6 -11.59 -1.76 -13.38
CA ASN A 6 -10.47 -0.84 -13.57
C ASN A 6 -10.57 0.41 -12.67
N GLY A 7 -11.79 0.91 -12.42
CA GLY A 7 -12.03 2.03 -11.51
C GLY A 7 -11.73 1.69 -10.06
N PHE A 8 -12.12 0.49 -9.60
CA PHE A 8 -11.79 0.00 -8.26
C PHE A 8 -10.27 -0.18 -8.10
N PHE A 9 -9.61 -0.80 -9.08
CA PHE A 9 -8.16 -0.95 -9.07
C PHE A 9 -7.43 0.40 -9.03
N ALA A 10 -7.86 1.37 -9.85
CA ALA A 10 -7.25 2.70 -9.87
C ALA A 10 -7.43 3.43 -8.53
N LEU A 11 -8.60 3.29 -7.90
CA LEU A 11 -8.87 3.86 -6.58
C LEU A 11 -8.00 3.20 -5.50
N GLU A 12 -7.90 1.87 -5.50
CA GLU A 12 -7.03 1.12 -4.60
C GLU A 12 -5.57 1.55 -4.72
N LEU A 13 -5.04 1.58 -5.95
CA LEU A 13 -3.66 1.97 -6.20
C LEU A 13 -3.42 3.43 -5.75
N GLY A 14 -4.37 4.32 -6.01
CA GLY A 14 -4.30 5.70 -5.52
C GLY A 14 -4.29 5.80 -3.99
N LEU A 15 -5.10 4.98 -3.30
CA LEU A 15 -5.11 4.91 -1.84
C LEU A 15 -3.81 4.33 -1.29
N LEU A 16 -3.26 3.27 -1.89
CA LEU A 16 -1.97 2.70 -1.51
C LEU A 16 -0.86 3.74 -1.66
N LEU A 17 -0.75 4.40 -2.82
CA LEU A 17 0.29 5.41 -3.04
C LEU A 17 0.17 6.58 -2.06
N ASN A 18 -1.06 7.01 -1.75
CA ASN A 18 -1.30 8.07 -0.78
C ASN A 18 -1.01 7.62 0.67
N HIS A 19 -1.25 6.34 0.99
CA HIS A 19 -0.84 5.73 2.27
C HIS A 19 0.68 5.79 2.42
N GLU A 20 1.44 5.45 1.39
CA GLU A 20 2.91 5.51 1.45
C GLU A 20 3.44 6.95 1.56
N MET A 21 2.76 7.94 0.96
CA MET A 21 3.08 9.36 1.22
C MET A 21 2.85 9.74 2.69
N ASP A 22 1.78 9.21 3.29
CA ASP A 22 1.47 9.42 4.70
C ASP A 22 2.45 8.68 5.62
N ALA A 23 2.89 7.49 5.24
CA ALA A 23 3.95 6.72 5.91
C ALA A 23 5.28 7.48 5.93
N ILE A 24 5.65 8.11 4.81
CA ILE A 24 6.83 8.98 4.74
C ILE A 24 6.68 10.19 5.66
N ARG A 25 5.53 10.86 5.63
CA ARG A 25 5.23 12.02 6.48
C ARG A 25 5.33 11.67 7.97
N HIS A 26 4.87 10.49 8.36
CA HIS A 26 4.84 10.00 9.73
C HIS A 26 6.03 9.12 10.11
N LYS A 27 7.05 9.04 9.25
CA LYS A 27 8.30 8.32 9.48
C LYS A 27 8.10 6.86 9.88
N GLU A 28 7.28 6.13 9.13
CA GLU A 28 6.95 4.73 9.43
C GLU A 28 8.19 3.83 9.60
N TRP A 29 9.33 4.20 9.00
CA TRP A 29 10.61 3.51 9.23
C TRP A 29 11.03 3.43 10.71
N GLU A 30 10.55 4.31 11.59
CA GLU A 30 10.76 4.22 13.04
C GLU A 30 10.10 2.98 13.69
N MET A 31 9.18 2.32 12.99
CA MET A 31 8.57 1.06 13.42
C MET A 31 9.43 -0.16 13.07
N PHE A 32 10.40 -0.03 12.16
CA PHE A 32 11.25 -1.13 11.74
C PHE A 32 12.46 -1.27 12.67
N ILE A 33 12.79 -2.52 13.03
CA ILE A 33 13.85 -2.84 13.99
C ILE A 33 15.21 -2.22 13.59
N PHE A 34 15.57 -2.26 12.31
CA PHE A 34 16.87 -1.76 11.84
C PHE A 34 16.85 -0.31 11.36
N LEU A 35 15.73 0.19 10.83
CA LEU A 35 15.69 1.52 10.22
C LEU A 35 15.53 2.62 11.29
N LYS A 36 14.90 2.32 12.42
CA LYS A 36 14.69 3.27 13.53
C LYS A 36 15.99 3.85 14.11
N ASP A 37 17.09 3.13 14.00
CA ASP A 37 18.39 3.50 14.58
C ASP A 37 19.30 4.21 13.57
N LEU A 38 18.87 4.36 12.31
CA LEU A 38 19.62 5.06 11.27
C LEU A 38 19.47 6.58 11.38
N PRO A 39 20.46 7.36 10.92
CA PRO A 39 20.29 8.81 10.74
C PRO A 39 19.10 9.09 9.82
N GLU A 40 18.31 10.11 10.14
CA GLU A 40 17.06 10.48 9.45
C GLU A 40 17.16 10.40 7.91
N ASN A 41 18.16 11.07 7.31
CA ASN A 41 18.33 11.10 5.86
C ASN A 41 18.64 9.71 5.27
N THR A 42 19.36 8.87 6.01
CA THR A 42 19.67 7.50 5.61
C THR A 42 18.44 6.63 5.74
N ALA A 43 17.69 6.74 6.84
CA ALA A 43 16.44 6.00 7.05
C ALA A 43 15.41 6.33 5.95
N TYR A 44 15.23 7.62 5.65
CA TYR A 44 14.39 8.09 4.55
C TYR A 44 14.79 7.48 3.20
N LEU A 45 16.09 7.48 2.86
CA LEU A 45 16.57 6.93 1.60
C LEU A 45 16.39 5.41 1.52
N VAL A 46 16.75 4.69 2.59
CA VAL A 46 16.60 3.22 2.67
C VAL A 46 15.13 2.81 2.66
N PHE A 47 14.24 3.62 3.25
CA PHE A 47 12.81 3.40 3.21
C PHE A 47 12.25 3.67 1.81
N THR A 48 12.55 4.81 1.20
CA THR A 48 11.92 5.22 -0.07
C THR A 48 12.46 4.51 -1.32
N LEU A 49 13.72 4.07 -1.34
CA LEU A 49 14.32 3.44 -2.51
C LEU A 49 13.60 2.12 -2.93
N PRO A 50 13.27 1.20 -2.01
CA PRO A 50 12.41 0.06 -2.31
C PRO A 50 11.03 0.45 -2.85
N HIS A 51 10.41 1.51 -2.32
CA HIS A 51 9.09 1.97 -2.79
C HIS A 51 9.16 2.46 -4.23
N ILE A 52 10.20 3.21 -4.62
CA ILE A 52 10.41 3.62 -6.01
C ILE A 52 10.48 2.39 -6.93
N LEU A 53 11.23 1.36 -6.54
CA LEU A 53 11.35 0.12 -7.31
C LEU A 53 10.00 -0.61 -7.41
N LEU A 54 9.26 -0.71 -6.30
CA LEU A 54 7.94 -1.33 -6.26
C LEU A 54 6.95 -0.60 -7.17
N TYR A 55 6.92 0.74 -7.13
CA TYR A 55 6.07 1.54 -8.01
C TYR A 55 6.44 1.34 -9.47
N ALA A 56 7.74 1.34 -9.80
CA ALA A 56 8.20 1.11 -11.16
C ALA A 56 7.78 -0.28 -11.67
N LEU A 57 7.89 -1.33 -10.85
CA LEU A 57 7.48 -2.68 -11.21
C LEU A 57 5.96 -2.78 -11.44
N VAL A 58 5.15 -2.22 -10.54
CA VAL A 58 3.69 -2.19 -10.67
C VAL A 58 3.30 -1.49 -11.96
N LEU A 59 3.83 -0.28 -12.20
CA LEU A 59 3.56 0.49 -13.41
C LEU A 59 4.05 -0.23 -14.68
N PHE A 60 5.23 -0.84 -14.63
CA PHE A 60 5.78 -1.59 -15.76
C PHE A 60 4.84 -2.72 -16.19
N PHE A 61 4.38 -3.55 -15.25
CA PHE A 61 3.47 -4.65 -15.58
C PHE A 61 2.06 -4.18 -15.96
N LEU A 62 1.60 -3.04 -15.43
CA LEU A 62 0.36 -2.40 -15.87
C LEU A 62 0.45 -1.94 -17.33
N LEU A 63 1.57 -1.31 -17.72
CA LEU A 63 1.81 -0.88 -19.10
C LEU A 63 1.92 -2.06 -20.07
N LEU A 64 2.31 -3.24 -19.58
CA LEU A 64 2.28 -4.49 -20.35
C LEU A 64 0.89 -5.15 -20.40
N ASN A 65 -0.14 -4.53 -19.81
CA ASN A 65 -1.48 -5.11 -19.64
C ASN A 65 -1.47 -6.49 -18.98
N ASN A 66 -0.52 -6.75 -18.07
CA ASN A 66 -0.43 -8.03 -17.39
C ASN A 66 -1.46 -8.11 -16.26
N ILE A 67 -2.56 -8.84 -16.49
CA ILE A 67 -3.64 -9.00 -15.50
C ILE A 67 -3.17 -9.58 -14.15
N THR A 68 -2.05 -10.31 -14.11
CA THR A 68 -1.49 -10.88 -12.88
C THR A 68 -1.12 -9.79 -11.88
N ILE A 69 -0.67 -8.61 -12.34
CA ILE A 69 -0.26 -7.54 -11.43
C ILE A 69 -1.44 -7.01 -10.60
N LEU A 70 -2.66 -7.06 -11.14
CA LEU A 70 -3.86 -6.65 -10.43
C LEU A 70 -4.05 -7.53 -9.18
N TYR A 71 -4.04 -8.86 -9.35
CA TYR A 71 -4.13 -9.80 -8.23
C TYR A 71 -2.99 -9.65 -7.22
N VAL A 72 -1.76 -9.39 -7.69
CA VAL A 72 -0.59 -9.21 -6.83
C VAL A 72 -0.76 -7.97 -5.95
N VAL A 73 -1.22 -6.86 -6.53
CA VAL A 73 -1.49 -5.61 -5.79
C VAL A 73 -2.64 -5.81 -4.81
N ASP A 74 -3.76 -6.43 -5.22
CA ASP A 74 -4.90 -6.71 -4.32
C ASP A 74 -4.45 -7.47 -3.07
N ILE A 75 -3.71 -8.58 -3.27
CA ILE A 75 -3.22 -9.42 -2.19
C ILE A 75 -2.24 -8.64 -1.32
N PHE A 76 -1.34 -7.87 -1.93
CA PHE A 76 -0.38 -7.04 -1.21
C PHE A 76 -1.09 -6.03 -0.31
N VAL A 77 -2.06 -5.26 -0.83
CA VAL A 77 -2.78 -4.22 -0.07
C VAL A 77 -3.59 -4.83 1.08
N ILE A 78 -4.25 -5.97 0.85
CA ILE A 78 -4.98 -6.70 1.91
C ILE A 78 -4.01 -7.13 3.01
N CYS A 79 -2.88 -7.77 2.66
CA CYS A 79 -1.85 -8.16 3.62
C CYS A 79 -1.27 -6.95 4.35
N HIS A 80 -1.05 -5.84 3.66
CA HIS A 80 -0.53 -4.59 4.21
C HIS A 80 -1.48 -4.02 5.28
N LEU A 81 -2.79 -3.99 5.03
CA LEU A 81 -3.78 -3.62 6.04
C LEU A 81 -3.70 -4.52 7.29
N PHE A 82 -3.55 -5.83 7.11
CA PHE A 82 -3.39 -6.76 8.24
C PHE A 82 -2.11 -6.50 9.04
N ILE A 83 -1.01 -6.16 8.38
CA ILE A 83 0.24 -5.77 9.05
C ILE A 83 -0.02 -4.52 9.91
N HIS A 84 -0.65 -3.48 9.38
CA HIS A 84 -1.02 -2.30 10.17
C HIS A 84 -1.94 -2.63 11.34
N PHE A 85 -2.87 -3.56 11.17
CA PHE A 85 -3.73 -4.01 12.25
C PHE A 85 -2.92 -4.65 13.39
N ILE A 86 -1.95 -5.52 13.06
CA ILE A 86 -1.06 -6.17 14.03
C ILE A 86 -0.17 -5.13 14.73
N PHE A 87 0.42 -4.20 13.98
CA PHE A 87 1.33 -3.18 14.51
C PHE A 87 0.65 -1.91 15.00
N LYS A 88 -0.70 -1.89 15.08
CA LYS A 88 -1.46 -0.71 15.52
C LYS A 88 -1.03 -0.19 16.90
N ARG A 89 -0.62 -1.08 17.80
CA ARG A 89 -0.16 -0.78 19.17
C ARG A 89 1.36 -0.64 19.31
N HIS A 90 2.10 -0.64 18.21
CA HIS A 90 3.55 -0.46 18.25
C HIS A 90 3.89 0.92 18.84
N PRO A 91 4.88 1.04 19.75
CA PRO A 91 5.16 2.29 20.46
C PRO A 91 5.54 3.46 19.53
N ASN A 92 6.14 3.15 18.37
CA ASN A 92 6.53 4.14 17.37
C ASN A 92 5.51 4.28 16.22
N ASN A 93 4.31 3.70 16.35
CA ASN A 93 3.30 3.85 15.32
C ASN A 93 2.67 5.25 15.38
N GLN A 94 2.97 6.07 14.38
CA GLN A 94 2.43 7.43 14.23
C GLN A 94 1.22 7.49 13.28
N LEU A 95 0.86 6.39 12.61
CA LEU A 95 -0.26 6.30 11.67
C LEU A 95 -1.60 6.07 12.39
N THR A 96 -1.86 6.88 13.42
CA THR A 96 -3.05 6.76 14.27
C THR A 96 -4.09 7.86 14.00
N GLY A 97 -3.76 8.83 13.14
CA GLY A 97 -4.67 9.91 12.75
C GLY A 97 -5.89 9.39 11.99
N PHE A 98 -7.00 10.11 12.09
CA PHE A 98 -8.23 9.76 11.38
C PHE A 98 -7.98 9.53 9.88
N TRP A 99 -7.22 10.42 9.24
CA TRP A 99 -6.96 10.33 7.81
C TRP A 99 -6.09 9.13 7.43
N SER A 100 -5.00 8.88 8.16
CA SER A 100 -4.14 7.71 7.99
C SER A 100 -4.94 6.41 8.07
N LEU A 101 -5.81 6.31 9.09
CA LEU A 101 -6.69 5.15 9.27
C LEU A 101 -7.70 5.01 8.14
N VAL A 102 -8.32 6.10 7.69
CA VAL A 102 -9.26 6.06 6.56
C VAL A 102 -8.59 5.54 5.31
N ILE A 103 -7.40 6.05 4.96
CA ILE A 103 -6.71 5.67 3.73
C ILE A 103 -6.40 4.16 3.73
N ILE A 104 -5.74 3.65 4.77
CA ILE A 104 -5.31 2.24 4.79
C ILE A 104 -6.48 1.27 4.88
N ASN A 105 -7.51 1.58 5.68
CA ASN A 105 -8.69 0.71 5.78
C ASN A 105 -9.48 0.71 4.48
N LEU A 106 -9.64 1.89 3.85
CA LEU A 106 -10.32 1.96 2.57
C LEU A 106 -9.53 1.24 1.47
N ALA A 107 -8.20 1.38 1.43
CA ALA A 107 -7.34 0.66 0.49
C ALA A 107 -7.60 -0.85 0.56
N GLY A 108 -7.53 -1.45 1.76
CA GLY A 108 -7.76 -2.89 1.92
C GLY A 108 -9.20 -3.34 1.63
N ILE A 109 -10.21 -2.53 1.95
CA ILE A 109 -11.61 -2.83 1.61
C ILE A 109 -11.81 -2.80 0.09
N ILE A 110 -11.31 -1.77 -0.60
CA ILE A 110 -11.42 -1.64 -2.05
C ILE A 110 -10.66 -2.78 -2.74
N ALA A 111 -9.46 -3.16 -2.26
CA ALA A 111 -8.70 -4.31 -2.76
C ALA A 111 -9.48 -5.63 -2.63
N ALA A 112 -10.10 -5.88 -1.48
CA ALA A 112 -10.92 -7.07 -1.28
C ALA A 112 -12.14 -7.11 -2.21
N VAL A 113 -12.81 -5.96 -2.39
CA VAL A 113 -13.94 -5.85 -3.33
C VAL A 113 -13.47 -6.05 -4.77
N HIS A 114 -12.35 -5.44 -5.16
CA HIS A 114 -11.76 -5.57 -6.48
C HIS A 114 -11.41 -7.04 -6.79
N LEU A 115 -10.76 -7.74 -5.87
CA LEU A 115 -10.41 -9.15 -5.98
C LEU A 115 -11.66 -10.05 -6.16
N ILE A 116 -12.73 -9.78 -5.40
CA ILE A 116 -14.01 -10.50 -5.53
C ILE A 116 -14.64 -10.26 -6.91
N LEU A 117 -14.65 -9.01 -7.39
CA LEU A 117 -15.17 -8.67 -8.71
C LEU A 117 -14.37 -9.36 -9.83
N MET A 118 -13.05 -9.36 -9.72
CA MET A 118 -12.15 -10.06 -10.64
C MET A 118 -12.40 -11.58 -10.66
N ALA A 119 -12.69 -12.18 -9.51
CA ALA A 119 -13.04 -13.60 -9.41
C ALA A 119 -14.44 -13.92 -9.96
N ALA A 120 -15.39 -12.99 -9.88
CA ALA A 120 -16.76 -13.15 -10.35
C ALA A 120 -16.94 -12.88 -11.86
N GLU A 121 -16.04 -12.14 -12.51
CA GLU A 121 -16.03 -11.91 -13.96
C GLU A 121 -15.37 -13.06 -14.75
N ARG A 122 -14.70 -14.00 -14.07
CA ARG A 122 -14.18 -15.26 -14.67
C ARG A 122 -15.29 -16.26 -14.94
#